data_AF-A0A3N1B040-F1
#
_entry.id   AF-A0A3N1B040-F1
#
_cell.length_a   1.000
_cell.length_b   1.000
_cell.length_c   1.000
_cell.angle_alpha   90.00
_cell.angle_beta   90.00
_cell.angle_gamma   90.00
#
_symmetry.space_group_name_H-M   'P 1'
#
loop_
_entity.id
_entity.type
_entity.pdbx_description
1 polymer ?
#
loop_
_entity_poly.entity_id
_entity_poly.type
_entity_poly.pdbx_seq_one_letter_code
_entity_poly.pdbx_strand_id
1 'polypeptide(L)'
;MTRSSRHRESVLAALLVGAAGAALALAACGGAAQPEPRSAVTVRVLVRDINIRPVGVDCAGTGAYTFFHNRAPFRVLGPAGEVLAAGELPPGTSVAAFEEDLEVERIPTYCEFAVPVVVAQRGGYRLVVDDRTPIALTRDDSEGPALVAVVPS
;
A
#
# COMPACT_ATOMS: atom_id res chain seq x y z
N MET A 1 62.30 3.27 56.44
CA MET A 1 61.22 2.77 57.31
C MET A 1 60.42 3.95 57.85
N THR A 2 59.10 4.00 57.58
CA THR A 2 58.00 4.78 58.24
C THR A 2 58.17 6.30 58.35
N ARG A 3 57.21 7.21 58.06
CA ARG A 3 55.73 7.27 58.13
C ARG A 3 55.35 8.59 57.41
N SER A 4 54.41 8.62 56.47
CA SER A 4 52.97 8.88 56.64
C SER A 4 52.54 10.35 56.85
N SER A 5 51.51 10.70 56.07
CA SER A 5 50.48 11.74 56.26
C SER A 5 50.75 13.15 55.74
N ARG A 6 49.80 13.89 55.15
CA ARG A 6 48.43 13.64 54.67
C ARG A 6 48.03 14.86 53.81
N HIS A 7 47.16 14.61 52.85
CA HIS A 7 46.50 15.56 51.96
C HIS A 7 45.81 16.74 52.65
N ARG A 8 45.72 17.88 51.92
CA ARG A 8 44.51 18.68 51.65
C ARG A 8 44.92 19.92 50.85
N GLU A 9 44.80 19.91 49.53
CA GLU A 9 43.60 20.31 48.77
C GLU A 9 43.17 21.76 49.01
N SER A 10 43.38 22.60 48.01
CA SER A 10 42.42 23.59 47.51
C SER A 10 42.94 24.12 46.17
N VAL A 11 42.52 23.45 45.09
CA VAL A 11 42.70 23.90 43.71
C VAL A 11 41.40 24.56 43.28
N LEU A 12 41.47 25.84 42.91
CA LEU A 12 40.51 26.61 42.09
C LEU A 12 41.22 27.96 41.88
N ALA A 13 41.34 28.57 40.71
CA ALA A 13 40.86 28.28 39.38
C ALA A 13 41.72 29.15 38.45
N ALA A 14 42.18 28.62 37.32
CA ALA A 14 42.75 29.42 36.24
C ALA A 14 42.17 28.87 34.93
N LEU A 15 41.19 29.55 34.35
CA LEU A 15 41.39 30.56 33.30
C LEU A 15 42.26 30.02 32.16
N LEU A 16 41.62 29.42 31.15
CA LEU A 16 42.18 29.40 29.80
C LEU A 16 41.06 29.52 28.76
N VAL A 17 40.99 30.73 28.22
CA VAL A 17 40.42 31.07 26.91
C VAL A 17 41.25 30.35 25.85
N GLY A 18 40.61 29.59 24.96
CA GLY A 18 41.31 29.04 23.79
C GLY A 18 40.57 27.92 23.10
N ALA A 19 39.79 28.26 22.06
CA ALA A 19 39.64 27.48 20.82
C ALA A 19 38.57 28.17 19.96
N ALA A 20 39.01 28.99 19.02
CA ALA A 20 38.18 29.39 17.88
C ALA A 20 37.85 28.11 17.09
N GLY A 21 36.70 27.51 17.38
CA GLY A 21 36.22 26.29 16.76
C GLY A 21 35.84 26.52 15.31
N ALA A 22 36.67 26.03 14.41
CA ALA A 22 36.29 25.71 13.04
C ALA A 22 35.29 24.54 13.08
N ALA A 23 33.99 24.83 13.21
CA ALA A 23 32.96 23.79 13.28
C ALA A 23 31.57 24.27 12.83
N LEU A 24 31.44 24.94 11.67
CA LEU A 24 30.13 25.30 11.12
C LEU A 24 30.13 25.21 9.59
N ALA A 25 30.27 24.00 9.03
CA ALA A 25 30.02 23.77 7.60
C ALA A 25 29.44 22.38 7.29
N LEU A 26 28.69 21.79 8.23
CA LEU A 26 27.78 20.66 7.94
C LEU A 26 26.33 21.16 7.89
N ALA A 27 26.11 22.27 7.18
CA ALA A 27 24.76 22.72 6.86
C ALA A 27 24.20 21.83 5.75
N ALA A 28 23.43 20.83 6.19
CA ALA A 28 22.22 20.39 5.52
C ALA A 28 22.36 20.00 4.04
N CYS A 29 22.95 18.83 3.78
CA CYS A 29 22.55 18.00 2.65
C CYS A 29 21.21 17.29 2.99
N GLY A 30 20.24 18.07 3.46
CA GLY A 30 18.88 17.63 3.75
C GLY A 30 18.03 17.98 2.55
N GLY A 31 18.23 17.27 1.45
CA GLY A 31 17.28 17.32 0.34
C GLY A 31 15.93 16.90 0.89
N ALA A 32 15.08 17.89 1.17
CA ALA A 32 13.69 17.64 1.49
C ALA A 32 13.10 16.95 0.26
N ALA A 33 12.97 15.63 0.32
CA ALA A 33 12.32 14.87 -0.72
C ALA A 33 10.93 15.48 -0.91
N GLN A 34 10.69 16.07 -2.08
CA GLN A 34 9.39 16.66 -2.35
C GLN A 34 8.33 15.56 -2.23
N PRO A 35 7.19 15.84 -1.59
CA PRO A 35 6.10 14.88 -1.51
C PRO A 35 5.73 14.41 -2.91
N GLU A 36 5.76 13.10 -3.10
CA GLU A 36 5.43 12.52 -4.40
C GLU A 36 3.96 12.78 -4.75
N PRO A 37 3.63 13.12 -6.01
CA PRO A 37 2.25 13.29 -6.44
C PRO A 37 1.42 12.03 -6.20
N ARG A 38 0.22 12.21 -5.63
CA ARG A 38 -0.76 11.13 -5.40
C ARG A 38 -2.04 11.43 -6.15
N SER A 39 -2.70 10.37 -6.61
CA SER A 39 -3.97 10.46 -7.34
C SER A 39 -4.98 9.48 -6.76
N ALA A 40 -6.25 9.90 -6.77
CA ALA A 40 -7.36 8.99 -6.53
C ALA A 40 -7.53 8.05 -7.73
N VAL A 41 -7.60 6.75 -7.47
CA VAL A 41 -7.82 5.70 -8.46
C VAL A 41 -8.72 4.62 -7.86
N THR A 42 -9.39 3.84 -8.71
CA THR A 42 -10.14 2.66 -8.27
C THR A 42 -9.33 1.40 -8.54
N VAL A 43 -9.07 0.60 -7.52
CA VAL A 43 -8.57 -0.77 -7.69
C VAL A 43 -9.77 -1.68 -7.96
N ARG A 44 -9.85 -2.25 -9.16
CA ARG A 44 -10.91 -3.18 -9.59
C ARG A 44 -10.36 -4.59 -9.66
N VAL A 45 -10.97 -5.51 -8.93
CA VAL A 45 -10.56 -6.91 -8.93
C VAL A 45 -11.70 -7.77 -9.40
N LEU A 46 -11.48 -8.49 -10.51
CA LEU A 46 -12.45 -9.40 -11.11
C LEU A 46 -12.11 -10.83 -10.68
N VAL A 47 -12.92 -11.37 -9.77
CA VAL A 47 -12.81 -12.76 -9.30
C VAL A 47 -13.82 -13.60 -10.06
N ARG A 48 -13.42 -14.75 -10.60
CA ARG A 48 -14.38 -15.66 -11.24
C ARG A 48 -15.45 -16.08 -10.23
N ASP A 49 -16.71 -15.86 -10.58
CA ASP A 49 -17.85 -16.17 -9.71
C ASP A 49 -18.27 -17.64 -9.84
N ILE A 50 -17.99 -18.32 -10.97
CA ILE A 50 -18.42 -19.70 -11.34
C ILE A 50 -19.96 -19.90 -11.29
N ASN A 51 -20.70 -18.90 -10.81
CA ASN A 51 -22.16 -18.88 -10.76
C ASN A 51 -22.74 -18.12 -11.94
N ILE A 52 -23.98 -18.49 -12.27
CA ILE A 52 -24.83 -17.74 -13.19
C ILE A 52 -25.81 -16.92 -12.35
N ARG A 53 -25.83 -15.59 -12.50
CA ARG A 53 -26.67 -14.68 -11.69
C ARG A 53 -27.02 -13.39 -12.45
N PRO A 54 -27.97 -12.59 -11.94
CA PRO A 54 -28.17 -11.22 -12.44
C PRO A 54 -26.94 -10.35 -12.19
N VAL A 55 -26.73 -9.34 -13.04
CA VAL A 55 -25.73 -8.29 -12.85
C VAL A 55 -26.18 -7.32 -11.76
N GLY A 56 -25.23 -6.74 -11.01
CA GLY A 56 -25.48 -5.70 -10.02
C GLY A 56 -25.93 -6.21 -8.64
N VAL A 57 -25.83 -7.51 -8.37
CA VAL A 57 -26.17 -8.08 -7.06
C VAL A 57 -24.92 -8.42 -6.26
N ASP A 58 -25.05 -8.44 -4.94
CA ASP A 58 -23.96 -8.82 -4.04
C ASP A 58 -23.43 -10.23 -4.36
N CYS A 59 -22.11 -10.35 -4.34
CA CYS A 59 -21.39 -11.60 -4.52
C CYS A 59 -20.18 -11.67 -3.58
N ALA A 60 -19.64 -12.88 -3.45
CA ALA A 60 -18.35 -13.13 -2.83
C ALA A 60 -17.52 -14.00 -3.77
N GLY A 61 -16.19 -13.93 -3.66
CA GLY A 61 -15.30 -14.83 -4.40
C GLY A 61 -15.66 -16.29 -4.09
N THR A 62 -15.55 -17.16 -5.10
CA THR A 62 -15.91 -18.58 -4.98
C THR A 62 -14.71 -19.48 -5.30
N GLY A 63 -14.80 -20.76 -4.92
CA GLY A 63 -13.78 -21.76 -5.25
C GLY A 63 -12.43 -21.50 -4.58
N ALA A 64 -11.33 -21.46 -5.35
CA ALA A 64 -9.98 -21.26 -4.83
C ALA A 64 -9.74 -19.85 -4.23
N TYR A 65 -10.68 -18.92 -4.40
CA TYR A 65 -10.56 -17.51 -4.03
C TYR A 65 -11.45 -17.12 -2.87
N THR A 66 -11.67 -18.04 -1.91
CA THR A 66 -12.46 -17.77 -0.69
C THR A 66 -11.95 -16.60 0.14
N PHE A 67 -10.70 -16.19 -0.04
CA PHE A 67 -10.09 -15.03 0.62
C PHE A 67 -10.52 -13.67 0.03
N PHE A 68 -11.18 -13.67 -1.13
CA PHE A 68 -11.86 -12.49 -1.67
C PHE A 68 -13.29 -12.43 -1.16
N HIS A 69 -13.49 -11.71 -0.07
CA HIS A 69 -14.80 -11.50 0.52
C HIS A 69 -14.92 -10.11 1.14
N ASN A 70 -16.16 -9.70 1.42
CA ASN A 70 -16.44 -8.48 2.16
C ASN A 70 -15.63 -8.47 3.48
N ARG A 71 -14.95 -7.35 3.73
CA ARG A 71 -14.04 -7.11 4.86
C ARG A 71 -12.73 -7.89 4.86
N ALA A 72 -12.37 -8.59 3.78
CA ALA A 72 -11.03 -9.15 3.68
C ALA A 72 -9.99 -8.01 3.67
N PRO A 73 -8.91 -8.10 4.47
CA PRO A 73 -7.91 -7.05 4.50
C PRO A 73 -7.13 -7.02 3.18
N PHE A 74 -6.85 -5.83 2.67
CA PHE A 74 -6.03 -5.65 1.47
C PHE A 74 -4.88 -4.67 1.68
N ARG A 75 -3.86 -4.80 0.84
CA ARG A 75 -2.75 -3.86 0.69
C ARG A 75 -2.45 -3.66 -0.80
N VAL A 76 -2.32 -2.40 -1.23
CA VAL A 76 -1.75 -2.04 -2.52
C VAL A 76 -0.27 -1.76 -2.30
N LEU A 77 0.57 -2.54 -2.98
CA LEU A 77 2.02 -2.42 -2.94
C LEU A 77 2.51 -1.65 -4.16
N GLY A 78 3.51 -0.81 -3.95
CA GLY A 78 4.30 -0.22 -5.02
C GLY A 78 5.38 -1.16 -5.55
N PRO A 79 6.17 -0.70 -6.53
CA PRO A 79 7.15 -1.54 -7.22
C PRO A 79 8.27 -2.04 -6.29
N ALA A 80 8.64 -1.28 -5.25
CA ALA A 80 9.65 -1.68 -4.27
C ALA A 80 9.08 -2.49 -3.09
N GLY A 81 7.78 -2.79 -3.10
CA GLY A 81 7.09 -3.56 -2.05
C GLY A 81 6.58 -2.71 -0.89
N GLU A 82 6.72 -1.39 -0.96
CA GLU A 82 6.15 -0.45 -0.02
C GLU A 82 4.61 -0.47 -0.05
N VAL A 83 3.97 -0.33 1.10
CA VAL A 83 2.50 -0.24 1.18
C VAL A 83 2.07 1.18 0.82
N LEU A 84 1.32 1.30 -0.27
CA LEU A 84 0.80 2.58 -0.77
C LEU A 84 -0.62 2.88 -0.28
N ALA A 85 -1.42 1.83 -0.07
CA ALA A 85 -2.76 1.88 0.50
C ALA A 85 -3.08 0.56 1.21
N ALA A 86 -3.95 0.60 2.20
CA ALA A 86 -4.45 -0.57 2.91
C ALA A 86 -5.89 -0.31 3.38
N GLY A 87 -6.65 -1.39 3.60
CA GLY A 87 -8.02 -1.30 4.09
C GLY A 87 -8.70 -2.65 4.05
N GLU A 88 -10.02 -2.61 3.95
CA GLU A 88 -10.88 -3.78 3.86
C GLU A 88 -11.63 -3.76 2.52
N LEU A 89 -11.79 -4.93 1.91
CA LEU A 89 -12.58 -5.06 0.68
C LEU A 89 -14.06 -4.73 0.97
N PRO A 90 -14.74 -3.98 0.09
CA PRO A 90 -16.18 -3.82 0.15
C PRO A 90 -16.90 -5.13 -0.19
N PRO A 91 -18.25 -5.18 -0.09
CA PRO A 91 -19.02 -6.20 -0.77
C PRO A 91 -18.66 -6.27 -2.25
N GLY A 92 -18.57 -7.49 -2.79
CA GLY A 92 -18.40 -7.68 -4.22
C GLY A 92 -19.72 -7.48 -4.96
N THR A 93 -19.67 -6.98 -6.19
CA THR A 93 -20.84 -6.82 -7.06
C THR A 93 -20.68 -7.68 -8.32
N SER A 94 -21.75 -8.34 -8.74
CA SER A 94 -21.72 -9.15 -9.96
C SER A 94 -21.66 -8.29 -11.21
N VAL A 95 -20.69 -8.57 -12.08
CA VAL A 95 -20.52 -7.92 -13.38
C VAL A 95 -20.48 -8.96 -14.49
N ALA A 96 -20.95 -8.61 -15.68
CA ALA A 96 -20.99 -9.53 -16.81
C ALA A 96 -19.58 -10.04 -17.15
N ALA A 97 -19.46 -11.34 -17.46
CA ALA A 97 -18.20 -11.91 -17.92
C ALA A 97 -17.94 -11.72 -19.43
N PHE A 98 -18.98 -11.31 -20.16
CA PHE A 98 -19.00 -11.11 -21.60
C PHE A 98 -19.63 -9.75 -21.90
N GLU A 99 -19.21 -9.12 -23.00
CA GLU A 99 -19.80 -7.85 -23.45
C GLU A 99 -21.10 -8.08 -24.23
N GLU A 100 -21.25 -9.27 -24.82
CA GLU A 100 -22.42 -9.66 -25.59
C GLU A 100 -23.67 -9.80 -24.72
N ASP A 101 -24.79 -9.26 -25.21
CA ASP A 101 -26.10 -9.52 -24.63
C ASP A 101 -26.52 -10.96 -24.97
N LEU A 102 -26.66 -11.78 -23.94
CA LEU A 102 -27.09 -13.17 -24.07
C LEU A 102 -28.62 -13.32 -24.10
N GLU A 103 -29.36 -12.21 -24.07
CA GLU A 103 -30.84 -12.16 -24.08
C GLU A 103 -31.48 -12.94 -22.91
N VAL A 104 -30.75 -13.11 -21.81
CA VAL A 104 -31.19 -13.82 -20.61
C VAL A 104 -30.82 -13.05 -19.34
N GLU A 105 -31.68 -13.15 -18.32
CA GLU A 105 -31.49 -12.42 -17.06
C GLU A 105 -30.28 -12.91 -16.24
N ARG A 106 -29.98 -14.20 -16.33
CA ARG A 106 -28.89 -14.83 -15.57
C ARG A 106 -27.79 -15.25 -16.52
N ILE A 107 -26.65 -14.59 -16.38
CA ILE A 107 -25.47 -14.81 -17.22
C ILE A 107 -24.26 -15.21 -16.38
N PRO A 108 -23.19 -15.73 -17.00
CA PRO A 108 -21.91 -15.85 -16.34
C PRO A 108 -21.37 -14.49 -15.89
N THR A 109 -20.94 -14.41 -14.64
CA THR A 109 -20.44 -13.17 -14.04
C THR A 109 -19.03 -13.31 -13.46
N TYR A 110 -18.35 -12.18 -13.32
CA TYR A 110 -17.30 -11.99 -12.33
C TYR A 110 -17.91 -11.38 -11.06
N CYS A 111 -17.26 -11.63 -9.93
CA CYS A 111 -17.47 -10.85 -8.72
C CYS A 111 -16.42 -9.74 -8.68
N GLU A 112 -16.87 -8.51 -8.85
CA GLU A 112 -16.01 -7.33 -8.83
C GLU A 112 -15.90 -6.74 -7.42
N PHE A 113 -14.67 -6.48 -7.00
CA PHE A 113 -14.39 -5.64 -5.83
C PHE A 113 -13.78 -4.32 -6.32
N ALA A 114 -14.51 -3.22 -6.15
CA ALA A 114 -14.10 -1.88 -6.55
C ALA A 114 -13.71 -1.05 -5.33
N VAL A 115 -12.41 -0.77 -5.18
CA VAL A 115 -11.85 -0.12 -3.98
C VAL A 115 -11.27 1.25 -4.35
N PRO A 116 -11.84 2.36 -3.85
CA PRO A 116 -11.23 3.67 -4.03
C PRO A 116 -9.97 3.79 -3.17
N VAL A 117 -8.85 4.16 -3.78
CA VAL A 117 -7.57 4.36 -3.09
C VAL A 117 -6.88 5.64 -3.57
N VAL A 118 -5.98 6.18 -2.74
CA VAL A 118 -5.11 7.30 -3.11
C VAL A 118 -3.66 6.80 -3.10
N VAL A 119 -3.07 6.63 -4.28
CA VAL A 119 -1.73 6.07 -4.44
C VAL A 119 -0.78 7.07 -5.08
N ALA A 120 0.50 6.96 -4.75
CA ALA A 120 1.56 7.67 -5.46
C ALA A 120 1.57 7.25 -6.93
N GLN A 121 1.82 8.18 -7.86
CA GLN A 121 1.80 7.93 -9.30
C GLN A 121 3.07 7.19 -9.76
N ARG A 122 2.97 5.86 -9.83
CA ARG A 122 4.04 4.91 -10.18
C ARG A 122 3.52 3.88 -11.18
N GLY A 123 4.41 2.96 -11.59
CA GLY A 123 4.05 1.72 -12.29
C GLY A 123 4.31 0.49 -11.41
N GLY A 124 3.89 -0.68 -11.86
CA GLY A 124 4.22 -1.96 -11.21
C GLY A 124 3.50 -2.20 -9.88
N TYR A 125 2.23 -1.77 -9.78
CA TYR A 125 1.42 -2.00 -8.59
C TYR A 125 1.06 -3.47 -8.41
N ARG A 126 0.92 -3.90 -7.16
CA ARG A 126 0.45 -5.24 -6.81
C ARG A 126 -0.60 -5.16 -5.71
N LEU A 127 -1.61 -6.01 -5.77
CA LEU A 127 -2.61 -6.17 -4.73
C LEU A 127 -2.29 -7.40 -3.89
N VAL A 128 -2.32 -7.26 -2.57
CA VAL A 128 -2.32 -8.37 -1.61
C VAL A 128 -3.67 -8.37 -0.90
N VAL A 129 -4.33 -9.52 -0.83
CA VAL A 129 -5.56 -9.72 -0.05
C VAL A 129 -5.31 -10.88 0.90
N ASP A 130 -5.67 -10.70 2.18
CA ASP A 130 -5.54 -11.73 3.23
C ASP A 130 -4.13 -12.37 3.29
N ASP A 131 -3.10 -11.53 3.12
CA ASP A 131 -1.68 -11.91 3.10
C ASP A 131 -1.30 -13.01 2.10
N ARG A 132 -2.11 -13.18 1.05
CA ARG A 132 -1.84 -14.11 -0.06
C ARG A 132 -0.82 -13.55 -1.06
N THR A 133 -0.46 -14.38 -2.04
CA THR A 133 0.43 -14.04 -3.14
C THR A 133 -0.01 -12.72 -3.82
N PRO A 134 0.90 -11.73 -3.97
CA PRO A 134 0.57 -10.48 -4.63
C PRO A 134 0.13 -10.69 -6.08
N ILE A 135 -0.95 -10.01 -6.47
CA ILE A 135 -1.51 -10.03 -7.83
C ILE A 135 -1.09 -8.74 -8.54
N ALA A 136 -0.56 -8.85 -9.76
CA ALA A 136 -0.18 -7.69 -10.55
C ALA A 136 -1.42 -6.89 -10.96
N LEU A 137 -1.34 -5.57 -10.84
CA LEU A 137 -2.38 -4.64 -11.28
C LEU A 137 -1.96 -3.97 -12.60
N THR A 138 -2.87 -3.94 -13.56
CA THR A 138 -2.70 -3.26 -14.85
C THR A 138 -3.46 -1.94 -14.82
N ARG A 139 -2.93 -0.89 -15.44
CA ARG A 139 -3.65 0.38 -15.57
C ARG A 139 -4.77 0.26 -16.60
N ASP A 140 -5.92 0.81 -16.28
CA ASP A 140 -7.06 0.94 -17.18
C ASP A 140 -7.68 2.33 -16.96
N ASP A 141 -7.91 3.07 -18.04
CA ASP A 141 -8.48 4.41 -18.02
C ASP A 141 -9.78 4.53 -18.84
N SER A 142 -10.32 3.41 -19.35
CA SER A 142 -11.51 3.36 -20.19
C SER A 142 -12.78 3.94 -19.54
N GLU A 143 -12.92 3.75 -18.22
CA GLU A 143 -14.06 4.22 -17.41
C GLU A 143 -13.62 5.25 -16.35
N GLY A 144 -12.40 5.77 -16.48
CA GLY A 144 -11.72 6.61 -15.49
C GLY A 144 -10.50 5.92 -14.86
N PRO A 145 -9.72 6.62 -14.01
CA PRO A 145 -8.44 6.09 -13.51
C PRO A 145 -8.60 4.83 -12.66
N ALA A 146 -8.21 3.67 -13.21
CA ALA A 146 -8.30 2.38 -12.54
C ALA A 146 -7.00 1.57 -12.60
N LEU A 147 -6.89 0.67 -11.61
CA LEU A 147 -5.91 -0.41 -11.54
C LEU A 147 -6.69 -1.72 -11.50
N VAL A 148 -6.57 -2.53 -12.54
CA VAL A 148 -7.38 -3.73 -12.75
C VAL A 148 -6.55 -4.99 -12.56
N ALA A 149 -7.14 -5.99 -11.92
CA ALA A 149 -6.64 -7.36 -11.96
C ALA A 149 -7.80 -8.33 -12.24
N VAL A 150 -7.56 -9.28 -13.16
CA VAL A 150 -8.37 -10.48 -13.28
C VAL A 150 -7.66 -11.58 -12.50
N VAL A 151 -8.33 -12.12 -11.50
CA VAL A 151 -7.77 -13.23 -10.73
C VAL A 151 -7.81 -14.48 -11.63
N PRO A 152 -6.66 -15.09 -11.95
CA PRO A 152 -6.61 -16.27 -12.79
C PRO A 152 -7.42 -17.42 -12.17
N SER A 153 -7.83 -18.41 -12.96
CA SER A 153 -8.50 -19.63 -12.46
C SER A 153 -7.49 -20.59 -11.86
#